data_AF-A0A4P9UMH8-F1
#
_entry.id   AF-A0A4P9UMH8-F1
#
_cell.length_a   1.000
_cell.length_b   1.000
_cell.length_c   1.000
_cell.angle_alpha   90.00
_cell.angle_beta   90.00
_cell.angle_gamma   90.00
#
_symmetry.space_group_name_H-M   'P 1'
#
loop_
_entity.id
_entity.type
_entity.pdbx_description
1 polymer ?
#
loop_
_entity_poly.entity_id
_entity_poly.type
_entity_poly.pdbx_seq_one_letter_code
_entity_poly.pdbx_strand_id
1 'polypeptide(L)'
;MQTHFLINPLDHTLTAALQDKIDQKTKPLGSLGRLEALALRIGLIQNTLSPTLTNPAIVIFAGDHGIAASGVSAYPQSVTAQMVANFLAGGAAISVIAKHNGLDLWIVDAGVNADLNRHPKLIEAKIGKGTRNFLDAPAMTESECAQAMQAGADIVQERHRAGCNCIGFGEMGIGNTSSASLLMHCLTGIPLAQCVGRGTGLSDAQLSHKLSLLNQALARHPGQRDPLAALSIFGGFEIAMMTGAYLKAAELGMLIVVDGFIAGSALLVAAKCHPEVLDYCVFSHVSDEQGHRALLDHFGAQALLDLELRLGEGSGAALAYPLIASAVAMLNEMASFAEAGVDAG
;
A
#
# COMPACT_ATOMS: atom_id res chain seq x y z
N MET A 1 16.96 -6.00 14.72
CA MET A 1 15.92 -6.82 14.04
C MET A 1 16.43 -7.17 12.65
N GLN A 2 16.61 -8.45 12.31
CA GLN A 2 16.86 -8.86 10.92
C GLN A 2 15.75 -9.82 10.50
N THR A 3 14.72 -9.27 9.87
CA THR A 3 13.82 -10.07 9.02
C THR A 3 14.57 -10.32 7.71
N HIS A 4 14.97 -11.56 7.47
CA HIS A 4 15.67 -11.93 6.24
C HIS A 4 14.65 -12.07 5.10
N PHE A 5 14.51 -11.01 4.29
CA PHE A 5 13.83 -11.07 3.01
C PHE A 5 14.87 -11.16 1.88
N LEU A 6 14.61 -11.99 0.89
CA LEU A 6 15.43 -12.16 -0.32
C LEU A 6 14.66 -11.66 -1.54
N ILE A 7 14.64 -10.34 -1.70
CA ILE A 7 13.99 -9.68 -2.84
C ILE A 7 15.02 -9.55 -3.95
N ASN A 8 14.77 -10.18 -5.08
CA ASN A 8 15.63 -10.08 -6.24
C ASN A 8 15.24 -8.84 -7.07
N PRO A 9 16.19 -8.14 -7.70
CA PRO A 9 15.87 -7.22 -8.78
C PRO A 9 15.13 -7.94 -9.91
N LEU A 10 14.33 -7.23 -10.70
CA LEU A 10 13.67 -7.82 -11.85
C LEU A 10 14.68 -8.32 -12.89
N ASP A 11 14.38 -9.49 -13.47
CA ASP A 11 15.09 -9.99 -14.63
C ASP A 11 14.63 -9.24 -15.89
N HIS A 12 15.56 -8.53 -16.52
CA HIS A 12 15.30 -7.73 -17.70
C HIS A 12 15.55 -8.49 -19.02
N THR A 13 15.88 -9.78 -19.00
CA THR A 13 16.14 -10.58 -20.21
C THR A 13 14.96 -10.61 -21.17
N LEU A 14 13.72 -10.57 -20.67
CA LEU A 14 12.50 -10.55 -21.48
C LEU A 14 12.09 -9.15 -22.00
N THR A 15 12.79 -8.07 -21.64
CA THR A 15 12.37 -6.70 -22.00
C THR A 15 12.16 -6.53 -23.50
N ALA A 16 13.13 -6.96 -24.31
CA ALA A 16 13.04 -6.83 -25.77
C ALA A 16 11.92 -7.68 -26.36
N ALA A 17 11.73 -8.90 -25.87
CA ALA A 17 10.69 -9.82 -26.36
C ALA A 17 9.28 -9.37 -25.93
N LEU A 18 9.12 -8.80 -24.73
CA LEU A 18 7.88 -8.19 -24.28
C LEU A 18 7.53 -6.96 -25.12
N GLN A 19 8.50 -6.08 -25.34
CA GLN A 19 8.29 -4.89 -26.17
C GLN A 19 7.90 -5.26 -27.60
N ASP A 20 8.61 -6.21 -28.22
CA ASP A 20 8.25 -6.72 -29.55
C ASP A 20 6.82 -7.29 -29.56
N LYS A 21 6.45 -8.12 -28.59
CA LYS A 21 5.08 -8.66 -28.49
C LYS A 21 4.01 -7.56 -28.36
N ILE A 22 4.32 -6.46 -27.66
CA ILE A 22 3.44 -5.29 -27.51
C ILE A 22 3.33 -4.49 -28.81
N ASP A 23 4.45 -4.29 -29.49
CA ASP A 23 4.53 -3.50 -30.72
C ASP A 23 3.87 -4.20 -31.90
N GLN A 24 3.89 -5.55 -31.92
CA GLN A 24 3.23 -6.36 -32.94
C GLN A 24 1.70 -6.43 -32.81
N LYS A 25 1.12 -5.92 -31.71
CA LYS A 25 -0.34 -5.86 -31.55
C LYS A 25 -0.95 -4.93 -32.60
N THR A 26 -2.15 -5.26 -33.07
CA THR A 26 -2.93 -4.51 -34.10
C THR A 26 -3.32 -3.09 -33.68
N LYS A 27 -2.32 -2.23 -33.54
CA LYS A 27 -2.42 -0.83 -33.12
C LYS A 27 -1.21 -0.04 -33.63
N PRO A 28 -1.31 1.29 -33.82
CA PRO A 28 -0.11 2.11 -34.02
C PRO A 28 0.86 1.99 -32.82
N LEU A 29 2.16 2.08 -33.08
CA LEU A 29 3.18 1.99 -32.03
C LEU A 29 2.93 3.01 -30.91
N GLY A 30 2.91 2.53 -29.66
CA GLY A 30 2.70 3.35 -28.48
C GLY A 30 1.29 3.94 -28.31
N SER A 31 0.31 3.60 -29.16
CA SER A 31 -1.01 4.26 -29.14
C SER A 31 -1.85 3.95 -27.89
N LEU A 32 -1.52 2.90 -27.13
CA LEU A 32 -2.15 2.60 -25.84
C LEU A 32 -1.36 3.15 -24.64
N GLY A 33 -0.28 3.89 -24.92
CA GLY A 33 0.46 4.68 -23.94
C GLY A 33 0.88 3.90 -22.70
N ARG A 34 0.46 4.37 -21.52
CA ARG A 34 0.86 3.78 -20.23
C ARG A 34 0.35 2.36 -20.01
N LEU A 35 -0.69 1.93 -20.72
CA LEU A 35 -1.17 0.55 -20.65
C LEU A 35 -0.12 -0.43 -21.19
N GLU A 36 0.66 -0.01 -22.20
CA GLU A 36 1.75 -0.78 -22.77
C GLU A 36 2.90 -0.95 -21.78
N ALA A 37 3.32 0.15 -21.14
CA ALA A 37 4.35 0.12 -20.10
C ALA A 37 3.91 -0.73 -18.88
N LEU A 38 2.62 -0.71 -18.54
CA LEU A 38 2.06 -1.53 -17.47
C LEU A 38 2.12 -3.03 -17.83
N ALA A 39 1.72 -3.39 -19.05
CA ALA A 39 1.79 -4.78 -19.54
C ALA A 39 3.24 -5.30 -19.54
N LEU A 40 4.19 -4.49 -20.02
CA LEU A 40 5.62 -4.82 -19.99
C LEU A 40 6.10 -5.05 -18.56
N ARG A 41 5.77 -4.15 -17.63
CA ARG A 41 6.17 -4.29 -16.22
C ARG A 41 5.62 -5.57 -15.58
N ILE A 42 4.34 -5.88 -15.82
CA ILE A 42 3.72 -7.10 -15.29
C ILE A 42 4.38 -8.35 -15.89
N GLY A 43 4.71 -8.33 -17.19
CA GLY A 43 5.46 -9.40 -17.85
C GLY A 43 6.85 -9.62 -17.25
N LEU A 44 7.56 -8.54 -16.90
CA LEU A 44 8.85 -8.62 -16.21
C LEU A 44 8.73 -9.16 -14.78
N ILE A 45 7.73 -8.68 -14.00
CA ILE A 45 7.47 -9.17 -12.63
C ILE A 45 7.21 -10.67 -12.62
N GLN A 46 6.37 -11.15 -13.53
CA GLN A 46 6.03 -12.57 -13.62
C GLN A 46 7.03 -13.39 -14.46
N ASN A 47 8.07 -12.74 -15.00
CA ASN A 47 9.06 -13.32 -15.89
C ASN A 47 8.46 -14.17 -17.03
N THR A 48 7.49 -13.62 -17.75
CA THR A 48 6.79 -14.31 -18.83
C THR A 48 6.29 -13.35 -19.90
N LEU A 49 6.22 -13.82 -21.16
CA LEU A 49 5.59 -13.08 -22.25
C LEU A 49 4.06 -13.07 -22.17
N SER A 50 3.46 -13.96 -21.36
CA SER A 50 2.01 -14.11 -21.24
C SER A 50 1.60 -14.10 -19.76
N PRO A 51 1.71 -12.95 -19.08
CA PRO A 51 1.36 -12.84 -17.66
C PRO A 51 -0.12 -13.12 -17.42
N THR A 52 -0.48 -13.53 -16.20
CA THR A 52 -1.87 -13.76 -15.80
C THR A 52 -2.14 -13.18 -14.42
N LEU A 53 -3.39 -12.81 -14.13
CA LEU A 53 -3.80 -12.35 -12.80
C LEU A 53 -4.68 -13.43 -12.17
N THR A 54 -4.23 -14.04 -11.08
CA THR A 54 -4.91 -15.15 -10.41
C THR A 54 -5.24 -14.77 -8.98
N ASN A 55 -6.49 -15.04 -8.58
CA ASN A 55 -7.05 -14.78 -7.25
C ASN A 55 -6.62 -13.42 -6.66
N PRO A 56 -6.84 -12.31 -7.39
CA PRO A 56 -6.38 -10.99 -6.95
C PRO A 56 -7.07 -10.61 -5.63
N ALA A 57 -6.32 -9.99 -4.72
CA ALA A 57 -6.81 -9.71 -3.38
C ALA A 57 -6.45 -8.32 -2.87
N ILE A 58 -7.29 -7.77 -1.98
CA ILE A 58 -6.98 -6.62 -1.14
C ILE A 58 -6.94 -7.08 0.31
N VAL A 59 -5.89 -6.70 1.03
CA VAL A 59 -5.76 -6.96 2.47
C VAL A 59 -5.73 -5.63 3.21
N ILE A 60 -6.74 -5.41 4.07
CA ILE A 60 -6.84 -4.21 4.91
C ILE A 60 -6.29 -4.51 6.29
N PHE A 61 -5.28 -3.75 6.71
CA PHE A 61 -4.71 -3.85 8.05
C PHE A 61 -5.31 -2.78 8.96
N ALA A 62 -5.98 -3.21 10.03
CA ALA A 62 -6.65 -2.31 10.97
C ALA A 62 -5.91 -2.21 12.30
N GLY A 63 -5.64 -0.99 12.76
CA GLY A 63 -4.90 -0.73 13.99
C GLY A 63 -5.15 0.66 14.56
N ASP A 64 -5.31 0.77 15.87
CA ASP A 64 -5.52 2.06 16.55
C ASP A 64 -4.20 2.69 16.99
N HIS A 65 -4.19 4.03 17.03
CA HIS A 65 -2.99 4.79 17.38
C HIS A 65 -3.14 5.57 18.67
N GLY A 66 -2.16 5.46 19.57
CA GLY A 66 -2.16 6.20 20.83
C GLY A 66 -2.21 7.73 20.65
N ILE A 67 -1.62 8.26 19.57
CA ILE A 67 -1.65 9.69 19.26
C ILE A 67 -3.07 10.24 19.03
N ALA A 68 -4.03 9.38 18.65
CA ALA A 68 -5.40 9.84 18.43
C ALA A 68 -6.06 10.40 19.70
N ALA A 69 -5.62 9.98 20.90
CA ALA A 69 -6.05 10.57 22.16
C ALA A 69 -5.61 12.04 22.35
N SER A 70 -4.66 12.52 21.54
CA SER A 70 -4.15 13.89 21.56
C SER A 70 -4.87 14.83 20.59
N GLY A 71 -5.98 14.41 19.96
CA GLY A 71 -6.80 15.31 19.13
C GLY A 71 -6.26 15.55 17.71
N VAL A 72 -5.52 14.59 17.15
CA VAL A 72 -5.00 14.66 15.77
C VAL A 72 -6.00 14.21 14.69
N SER A 73 -7.23 13.83 15.08
CA SER A 73 -8.29 13.38 14.18
C SER A 73 -9.64 13.98 14.58
N ALA A 74 -10.53 14.19 13.59
CA ALA A 74 -11.95 14.49 13.83
C ALA A 74 -12.76 13.26 14.29
N TYR A 75 -12.21 12.07 14.02
CA TYR A 75 -12.56 10.72 14.43
C TYR A 75 -12.49 10.36 15.93
N PRO A 76 -13.53 9.90 16.66
CA PRO A 76 -13.27 9.09 17.87
C PRO A 76 -12.62 7.75 17.49
N GLN A 77 -11.70 7.24 18.34
CA GLN A 77 -10.98 5.98 18.09
C GLN A 77 -11.91 4.76 17.87
N SER A 78 -13.11 4.77 18.46
CA SER A 78 -14.10 3.69 18.28
C SER A 78 -14.50 3.47 16.80
N VAL A 79 -14.28 4.46 15.92
CA VAL A 79 -14.58 4.35 14.49
C VAL A 79 -13.75 3.25 13.82
N THR A 80 -12.53 2.96 14.28
CA THR A 80 -11.72 1.86 13.73
C THR A 80 -12.46 0.53 13.80
N ALA A 81 -12.96 0.16 14.99
CA ALA A 81 -13.71 -1.08 15.18
C ALA A 81 -15.05 -1.09 14.43
N GLN A 82 -15.73 0.06 14.35
CA GLN A 82 -16.99 0.21 13.60
C GLN A 82 -16.77 0.00 12.10
N MET A 83 -15.70 0.56 11.55
CA MET A 83 -15.36 0.37 10.14
C MET A 83 -14.92 -1.05 9.84
N VAL A 84 -14.20 -1.71 10.75
CA VAL A 84 -13.92 -3.15 10.61
C VAL A 84 -15.21 -3.96 10.52
N ALA A 85 -16.19 -3.70 11.39
CA ALA A 85 -17.49 -4.35 11.28
C ALA A 85 -18.19 -4.03 9.94
N ASN A 86 -18.08 -2.79 9.45
CA ASN A 86 -18.64 -2.38 8.16
C ASN A 86 -17.95 -3.07 6.96
N PHE A 87 -16.63 -3.25 7.00
CA PHE A 87 -15.88 -3.99 5.97
C PHE A 87 -16.38 -5.43 5.89
N LEU A 88 -16.48 -6.10 7.05
CA LEU A 88 -16.91 -7.49 7.16
C LEU A 88 -18.38 -7.68 6.77
N ALA A 89 -19.23 -6.68 7.01
CA ALA A 89 -20.62 -6.65 6.55
C ALA A 89 -20.77 -6.33 5.05
N GLY A 90 -19.69 -5.90 4.39
CA GLY A 90 -19.68 -5.56 2.96
C GLY A 90 -20.21 -4.17 2.62
N GLY A 91 -20.38 -3.29 3.61
CA GLY A 91 -21.02 -1.98 3.44
C GLY A 91 -20.06 -0.81 3.16
N ALA A 92 -18.75 -1.01 3.27
CA ALA A 92 -17.77 0.03 2.98
C ALA A 92 -17.51 0.18 1.48
N ALA A 93 -16.93 1.32 1.08
CA ALA A 93 -16.61 1.61 -0.31
C ALA A 93 -15.67 0.55 -0.92
N ILE A 94 -14.58 0.22 -0.21
CA ILE A 94 -13.67 -0.86 -0.63
C ILE A 94 -14.39 -2.21 -0.77
N SER A 95 -15.31 -2.55 0.14
CA SER A 95 -16.07 -3.80 0.06
C SER A 95 -16.92 -3.88 -1.21
N VAL A 96 -17.57 -2.79 -1.58
CA VAL A 96 -18.39 -2.70 -2.79
C VAL A 96 -17.52 -2.78 -4.05
N ILE A 97 -16.42 -2.01 -4.10
CA ILE A 97 -15.52 -1.95 -5.26
C ILE A 97 -14.81 -3.29 -5.45
N ALA A 98 -14.29 -3.90 -4.37
CA ALA A 98 -13.63 -5.20 -4.43
C ALA A 98 -14.58 -6.28 -4.96
N LYS A 99 -15.81 -6.33 -4.45
CA LYS A 99 -16.83 -7.26 -4.95
C LYS A 99 -17.15 -7.03 -6.43
N HIS A 100 -17.27 -5.78 -6.86
CA HIS A 100 -17.57 -5.44 -8.26
C HIS A 100 -16.45 -5.89 -9.21
N ASN A 101 -15.19 -5.73 -8.79
CA ASN A 101 -14.02 -6.07 -9.57
C ASN A 101 -13.52 -7.51 -9.38
N GLY A 102 -14.25 -8.35 -8.63
CA GLY A 102 -13.87 -9.74 -8.38
C GLY A 102 -12.60 -9.90 -7.53
N LEU A 103 -12.29 -8.91 -6.70
CA LEU A 103 -11.14 -8.91 -5.79
C LEU A 103 -11.54 -9.55 -4.46
N ASP A 104 -10.73 -10.49 -3.98
CA ASP A 104 -10.94 -11.07 -2.65
C ASP A 104 -10.53 -10.07 -1.56
N LEU A 105 -11.40 -9.83 -0.58
CA LEU A 105 -11.16 -8.83 0.47
C LEU A 105 -10.93 -9.51 1.82
N TRP A 106 -9.80 -9.22 2.45
CA TRP A 106 -9.42 -9.72 3.77
C TRP A 106 -9.16 -8.58 4.73
N ILE A 107 -9.65 -8.72 5.95
CA ILE A 107 -9.46 -7.73 7.02
C ILE A 107 -8.54 -8.34 8.06
N VAL A 108 -7.50 -7.62 8.44
CA VAL A 108 -6.52 -8.02 9.44
C VAL A 108 -6.69 -7.13 10.65
N ASP A 109 -6.96 -7.74 11.79
CA ASP A 109 -6.86 -7.04 13.07
C ASP A 109 -5.39 -7.01 13.48
N ALA A 110 -4.69 -5.93 13.11
CA ALA A 110 -3.28 -5.73 13.44
C ALA A 110 -3.11 -5.19 14.88
N GLY A 111 -4.09 -4.40 15.33
CA GLY A 111 -3.97 -3.68 16.59
C GLY A 111 -5.19 -2.87 16.98
N VAL A 112 -6.41 -3.29 16.63
CA VAL A 112 -7.63 -2.53 16.96
C VAL A 112 -7.81 -2.49 18.48
N ASN A 113 -8.14 -1.31 19.04
CA ASN A 113 -8.39 -1.13 20.47
C ASN A 113 -9.81 -1.57 20.86
N ALA A 114 -10.16 -2.80 20.47
CA ALA A 114 -11.40 -3.48 20.79
C ALA A 114 -11.20 -4.99 20.63
N ASP A 115 -12.07 -5.77 21.26
CA ASP A 115 -12.21 -7.19 20.97
C ASP A 115 -13.19 -7.34 19.81
N LEU A 116 -12.75 -7.94 18.71
CA LEU A 116 -13.55 -8.11 17.51
C LEU A 116 -14.19 -9.50 17.48
N ASN A 117 -15.40 -9.57 16.94
CA ASN A 117 -16.07 -10.86 16.76
C ASN A 117 -15.42 -11.64 15.62
N ARG A 118 -15.32 -12.96 15.80
CA ARG A 118 -14.80 -13.87 14.76
C ARG A 118 -15.60 -13.74 13.47
N HIS A 119 -14.89 -13.73 12.35
CA HIS A 119 -15.50 -13.71 11.03
C HIS A 119 -14.60 -14.46 10.03
N PRO A 120 -15.14 -15.19 9.03
CA PRO A 120 -14.32 -15.93 8.06
C PRO A 120 -13.36 -15.08 7.22
N LYS A 121 -13.63 -13.77 7.12
CA LYS A 121 -12.80 -12.76 6.43
C LYS A 121 -11.98 -11.88 7.37
N LEU A 122 -12.00 -12.17 8.67
CA LEU A 122 -11.17 -11.49 9.67
C LEU A 122 -9.99 -12.39 10.04
N ILE A 123 -8.78 -11.85 9.90
CA ILE A 123 -7.53 -12.47 10.34
C ILE A 123 -7.17 -11.87 11.71
N GLU A 124 -7.13 -12.71 12.73
CA GLU A 124 -6.76 -12.34 14.09
C GLU A 124 -5.23 -12.29 14.22
N ALA A 125 -4.63 -11.11 14.04
CA ALA A 125 -3.17 -10.93 14.10
C ALA A 125 -2.75 -9.86 15.13
N LYS A 126 -3.61 -9.57 16.10
CA LYS A 126 -3.48 -8.40 16.98
C LYS A 126 -2.19 -8.46 17.80
N ILE A 127 -1.32 -7.45 17.63
CA ILE A 127 -0.09 -7.30 18.42
C ILE A 127 -0.40 -6.72 19.80
N GLY A 128 -1.28 -5.72 19.84
CA GLY A 128 -1.75 -5.08 21.07
C GLY A 128 -3.03 -4.27 20.83
N LYS A 129 -3.66 -3.78 21.89
CA LYS A 129 -4.85 -2.91 21.79
C LYS A 129 -4.44 -1.47 21.54
N GLY A 130 -4.15 -1.16 20.28
CA GLY A 130 -3.61 0.11 19.83
C GLY A 130 -2.14 0.30 20.23
N THR A 131 -1.45 1.17 19.48
CA THR A 131 -0.08 1.58 19.84
C THR A 131 -0.06 2.56 21.02
N ARG A 132 1.12 2.71 21.64
CA ARG A 132 1.38 3.79 22.61
C ARG A 132 1.37 5.15 21.92
N ASN A 133 1.15 6.20 22.71
CA ASN A 133 1.27 7.57 22.22
C ASN A 133 2.74 7.97 22.11
N PHE A 134 3.22 8.24 20.89
CA PHE A 134 4.61 8.62 20.64
C PHE A 134 5.02 9.98 21.21
N LEU A 135 4.08 10.78 21.72
CA LEU A 135 4.38 11.93 22.58
C LEU A 135 4.98 11.53 23.93
N ASP A 136 4.66 10.33 24.41
CA ASP A 136 5.05 9.84 25.73
C ASP A 136 6.11 8.73 25.64
N ALA A 137 5.99 7.78 24.72
CA ALA A 137 6.90 6.66 24.53
C ALA A 137 6.80 6.11 23.10
N PRO A 138 7.82 5.41 22.55
CA PRO A 138 7.73 4.79 21.23
C PRO A 138 6.41 4.03 21.03
N ALA A 139 5.79 4.22 19.85
CA ALA A 139 4.48 3.65 19.51
C ALA A 139 4.42 2.14 19.76
N MET A 140 5.51 1.44 19.44
CA MET A 140 5.73 0.03 19.77
C MET A 140 7.19 -0.22 20.15
N THR A 141 7.46 -1.36 20.77
CA THR A 141 8.83 -1.84 20.99
C THR A 141 9.38 -2.40 19.69
N GLU A 142 10.70 -2.49 19.58
CA GLU A 142 11.36 -3.17 18.45
C GLU A 142 10.85 -4.62 18.30
N SER A 143 10.62 -5.35 19.40
CA SER A 143 10.09 -6.71 19.35
C SER A 143 8.67 -6.76 18.77
N GLU A 144 7.80 -5.85 19.20
CA GLU A 144 6.43 -5.75 18.67
C GLU A 144 6.43 -5.35 17.20
N CYS A 145 7.33 -4.45 16.79
CA CYS A 145 7.50 -4.08 15.38
C CYS A 145 7.92 -5.28 14.52
N ALA A 146 8.85 -6.11 15.01
CA ALA A 146 9.31 -7.30 14.28
C ALA A 146 8.20 -8.33 14.18
N GLN A 147 7.46 -8.53 15.27
CA GLN A 147 6.31 -9.43 15.30
C GLN A 147 5.22 -8.97 14.32
N ALA A 148 4.94 -7.66 14.27
CA ALA A 148 3.99 -7.10 13.31
C ALA A 148 4.44 -7.32 11.86
N MET A 149 5.69 -6.97 11.52
CA MET A 149 6.22 -7.22 10.18
C MET A 149 6.16 -8.70 9.79
N GLN A 150 6.54 -9.60 10.71
CA GLN A 150 6.48 -11.04 10.46
C GLN A 150 5.03 -11.50 10.23
N ALA A 151 4.06 -11.04 11.02
CA ALA A 151 2.66 -11.38 10.84
C ALA A 151 2.12 -10.92 9.48
N GLY A 152 2.48 -9.69 9.05
CA GLY A 152 2.13 -9.20 7.71
C GLY A 152 2.72 -10.04 6.58
N ALA A 153 3.98 -10.46 6.73
CA ALA A 153 4.64 -11.38 5.81
C ALA A 153 3.93 -12.75 5.76
N ASP A 154 3.61 -13.34 6.91
CA ASP A 154 2.95 -14.65 6.98
C ASP A 154 1.57 -14.61 6.30
N ILE A 155 0.81 -13.52 6.48
CA ILE A 155 -0.49 -13.32 5.82
C ILE A 155 -0.35 -13.31 4.29
N VAL A 156 0.63 -12.58 3.75
CA VAL A 156 0.89 -12.56 2.30
C VAL A 156 1.34 -13.93 1.80
N GLN A 157 2.21 -14.62 2.54
CA GLN A 157 2.66 -15.97 2.20
C GLN A 157 1.49 -16.94 2.08
N GLU A 158 0.49 -16.85 2.97
CA GLU A 158 -0.73 -17.64 2.90
C GLU A 158 -1.60 -17.29 1.69
N ARG A 159 -1.77 -15.99 1.39
CA ARG A 159 -2.53 -15.55 0.20
C ARG A 159 -1.88 -16.07 -1.08
N HIS A 160 -0.56 -15.97 -1.17
CA HIS A 160 0.20 -16.51 -2.29
C HIS A 160 0.03 -18.04 -2.44
N ARG A 161 0.09 -18.80 -1.33
CA ARG A 161 -0.20 -20.25 -1.34
C ARG A 161 -1.62 -20.59 -1.80
N ALA A 162 -2.58 -19.67 -1.59
CA ALA A 162 -3.93 -19.78 -2.12
C ALA A 162 -4.06 -19.35 -3.60
N GLY A 163 -2.94 -19.09 -4.30
CA GLY A 163 -2.89 -18.77 -5.72
C GLY A 163 -3.03 -17.27 -6.04
N CYS A 164 -2.99 -16.38 -5.04
CA CYS A 164 -2.94 -14.94 -5.29
C CYS A 164 -1.57 -14.55 -5.87
N ASN A 165 -1.54 -13.85 -7.00
CA ASN A 165 -0.32 -13.27 -7.57
C ASN A 165 -0.40 -11.75 -7.81
N CYS A 166 -1.53 -11.13 -7.47
CA CYS A 166 -1.78 -9.70 -7.56
C CYS A 166 -2.46 -9.23 -6.27
N ILE A 167 -1.79 -8.39 -5.50
CA ILE A 167 -2.24 -8.01 -4.16
C ILE A 167 -2.17 -6.51 -3.95
N GLY A 168 -3.19 -5.94 -3.32
CA GLY A 168 -3.18 -4.56 -2.83
C GLY A 168 -3.31 -4.50 -1.32
N PHE A 169 -2.77 -3.45 -0.73
CA PHE A 169 -2.82 -3.22 0.71
C PHE A 169 -3.59 -1.97 1.04
N GLY A 170 -4.53 -2.11 1.98
CA GLY A 170 -5.29 -1.03 2.57
C GLY A 170 -5.05 -0.95 4.06
N GLU A 171 -5.58 0.10 4.66
CA GLU A 171 -5.46 0.34 6.09
C GLU A 171 -6.76 0.87 6.66
N MET A 172 -6.89 0.76 7.98
CA MET A 172 -7.91 1.47 8.75
C MET A 172 -7.37 1.77 10.15
N GLY A 173 -7.24 3.05 10.49
CA GLY A 173 -6.77 3.41 11.82
C GLY A 173 -6.96 4.88 12.14
N ILE A 174 -7.68 5.20 13.21
CA ILE A 174 -7.78 6.60 13.63
C ILE A 174 -6.41 7.07 14.14
N GLY A 175 -5.88 8.12 13.51
CA GLY A 175 -4.61 8.78 13.85
C GLY A 175 -3.44 8.43 12.94
N ASN A 176 -3.56 7.43 12.08
CA ASN A 176 -2.46 6.90 11.28
C ASN A 176 -1.89 7.85 10.21
N THR A 177 -2.66 8.85 9.73
CA THR A 177 -2.11 9.91 8.86
C THR A 177 -1.00 10.69 9.55
N SER A 178 -1.03 10.82 10.88
CA SER A 178 0.03 11.43 11.68
C SER A 178 1.30 10.59 11.64
N SER A 179 1.14 9.28 11.85
CA SER A 179 2.20 8.27 11.79
C SER A 179 2.85 8.24 10.41
N ALA A 180 2.03 8.18 9.34
CA ALA A 180 2.49 8.25 7.95
C ALA A 180 3.27 9.54 7.64
N SER A 181 2.82 10.69 8.15
CA SER A 181 3.50 11.98 7.96
C SER A 181 4.89 12.02 8.62
N LEU A 182 5.00 11.47 9.84
CA LEU A 182 6.26 11.38 10.58
C LEU A 182 7.22 10.42 9.90
N LEU A 183 6.75 9.26 9.46
CA LEU A 183 7.57 8.30 8.70
C LEU A 183 8.09 8.91 7.40
N MET A 184 7.22 9.57 6.64
CA MET A 184 7.61 10.28 5.42
C MET A 184 8.68 11.33 5.73
N HIS A 185 8.47 12.19 6.72
CA HIS A 185 9.45 13.22 7.10
C HIS A 185 10.81 12.60 7.45
N CYS A 186 10.83 11.62 8.36
CA CYS A 186 12.04 10.99 8.86
C CYS A 186 12.85 10.29 7.76
N LEU A 187 12.17 9.63 6.81
CA LEU A 187 12.83 8.77 5.81
C LEU A 187 13.12 9.47 4.49
N THR A 188 12.41 10.56 4.17
CA THR A 188 12.66 11.34 2.94
C THR A 188 13.45 12.63 3.20
N GLY A 189 13.39 13.17 4.42
CA GLY A 189 13.90 14.50 4.75
C GLY A 189 13.00 15.65 4.28
N ILE A 190 11.85 15.36 3.66
CA ILE A 190 10.87 16.38 3.26
C ILE A 190 10.34 17.09 4.51
N PRO A 191 10.23 18.44 4.53
CA PRO A 191 9.76 19.17 5.70
C PRO A 191 8.40 18.68 6.20
N LEU A 192 8.24 18.47 7.52
CA LEU A 192 7.02 17.91 8.11
C LEU A 192 5.74 18.66 7.69
N ALA A 193 5.80 19.99 7.56
CA ALA A 193 4.67 20.80 7.12
C ALA A 193 4.18 20.48 5.69
N GLN A 194 5.02 19.85 4.86
CA GLN A 194 4.66 19.36 3.53
C GLN A 194 4.12 17.92 3.58
N CYS A 195 4.42 17.16 4.63
CA CYS A 195 3.94 15.78 4.82
C CYS A 195 2.55 15.73 5.47
N VAL A 196 2.22 16.72 6.32
CA VAL A 196 1.00 16.71 7.14
C VAL A 196 -0.16 17.35 6.38
N GLY A 197 -1.12 16.51 5.97
CA GLY A 197 -2.39 16.95 5.38
C GLY A 197 -3.54 17.06 6.39
N ARG A 198 -4.70 17.48 5.87
CA ARG A 198 -5.96 17.58 6.63
C ARG A 198 -6.55 16.22 7.01
N GLY A 199 -6.12 15.11 6.41
CA GLY A 199 -6.64 13.80 6.73
C GLY A 199 -8.16 13.73 6.57
N THR A 200 -8.81 13.36 7.66
CA THR A 200 -10.27 13.24 7.84
C THR A 200 -11.04 14.57 7.79
N GLY A 201 -10.45 15.65 7.24
CA GLY A 201 -11.12 16.94 7.02
C GLY A 201 -10.89 17.98 8.13
N LEU A 202 -9.70 18.01 8.74
CA LEU A 202 -9.36 18.97 9.78
C LEU A 202 -9.42 20.44 9.32
N SER A 203 -9.87 21.33 10.22
CA SER A 203 -9.77 22.79 10.08
C SER A 203 -8.32 23.30 10.18
N ASP A 204 -8.08 24.57 9.83
CA ASP A 204 -6.73 25.17 9.88
C ASP A 204 -6.14 25.20 11.30
N ALA A 205 -6.98 25.47 12.30
CA ALA A 205 -6.59 25.44 13.70
C ALA A 205 -6.22 24.00 14.14
N GLN A 206 -7.00 23.01 13.73
CA GLN A 206 -6.71 21.60 14.02
C GLN A 206 -5.45 21.10 13.29
N LEU A 207 -5.23 21.52 12.04
CA LEU A 207 -4.02 21.21 11.28
C LEU A 207 -2.78 21.81 11.96
N SER A 208 -2.86 23.07 12.39
CA SER A 208 -1.78 23.74 13.12
C SER A 208 -1.49 23.05 14.46
N HIS A 209 -2.55 22.63 15.18
CA HIS A 209 -2.42 21.87 16.41
C HIS A 209 -1.75 20.51 16.17
N LYS A 210 -2.21 19.75 15.17
CA LYS A 210 -1.60 18.49 14.73
C LYS A 210 -0.12 18.68 14.42
N LEU A 211 0.23 19.67 13.60
CA LEU A 211 1.62 19.97 13.26
C LEU A 211 2.47 20.29 14.51
N SER A 212 1.93 21.04 15.47
CA SER A 212 2.60 21.30 16.75
C SER A 212 2.89 20.03 17.54
N LEU A 213 1.90 19.13 17.67
CA LEU A 213 2.08 17.84 18.34
C LEU A 213 3.12 16.96 17.65
N LEU A 214 3.10 16.90 16.32
CA LEU A 214 4.07 16.10 15.57
C LEU A 214 5.50 16.66 15.67
N ASN A 215 5.67 17.99 15.72
CA ASN A 215 6.97 18.59 16.02
C ASN A 215 7.45 18.26 17.44
N GLN A 216 6.55 18.22 18.43
CA GLN A 216 6.91 17.79 19.79
C GLN A 216 7.36 16.33 19.83
N ALA A 217 6.68 15.45 19.08
CA ALA A 217 7.08 14.05 18.92
C ALA A 217 8.48 13.92 18.30
N LEU A 218 8.78 14.68 17.24
CA LEU A 218 10.11 14.69 16.61
C LEU A 218 11.20 15.21 17.56
N ALA A 219 10.91 16.24 18.35
CA ALA A 219 11.87 16.78 19.32
C ALA A 219 12.20 15.78 20.44
N ARG A 220 11.22 14.94 20.83
CA ARG A 220 11.42 13.86 21.81
C ARG A 220 12.29 12.73 21.27
N HIS A 221 12.18 12.43 19.98
CA HIS A 221 12.86 11.31 19.32
C HIS A 221 13.71 11.81 18.13
N PRO A 222 14.81 12.55 18.38
CA PRO A 222 15.59 13.18 17.31
C PRO A 222 16.35 12.15 16.45
N GLY A 223 16.61 12.52 15.18
CA GLY A 223 17.62 11.85 14.35
C GLY A 223 17.23 10.49 13.76
N GLN A 224 15.94 10.14 13.74
CA GLN A 224 15.48 8.83 13.26
C GLN A 224 15.54 8.74 11.73
N ARG A 225 16.65 8.22 11.19
CA ARG A 225 16.81 7.89 9.76
C ARG A 225 16.82 6.39 9.50
N ASP A 226 16.98 5.58 10.55
CA ASP A 226 16.84 4.13 10.44
C ASP A 226 15.34 3.79 10.25
N PRO A 227 14.98 3.02 9.20
CA PRO A 227 13.58 2.76 8.87
C PRO A 227 12.83 1.99 9.94
N LEU A 228 13.47 1.02 10.60
CA LEU A 228 12.80 0.18 11.61
C LEU A 228 12.68 0.90 12.95
N ALA A 229 13.66 1.71 13.31
CA ALA A 229 13.57 2.60 14.47
C ALA A 229 12.46 3.65 14.27
N ALA A 230 12.41 4.30 13.10
CA ALA A 230 11.34 5.25 12.77
C ALA A 230 9.96 4.59 12.80
N LEU A 231 9.83 3.38 12.24
CA LEU A 231 8.60 2.59 12.28
C LEU A 231 8.19 2.21 13.72
N SER A 232 9.14 1.79 14.56
CA SER A 232 8.86 1.44 15.96
C SER A 232 8.43 2.66 16.79
N ILE A 233 9.04 3.82 16.54
CA ILE A 233 8.76 5.04 17.30
C ILE A 233 7.47 5.71 16.85
N PHE A 234 7.26 5.87 15.55
CA PHE A 234 6.21 6.72 15.00
C PHE A 234 5.13 5.96 14.22
N GLY A 235 5.29 4.65 13.99
CA GLY A 235 4.36 3.86 13.19
C GLY A 235 3.10 3.41 13.92
N GLY A 236 2.37 2.51 13.25
CA GLY A 236 1.22 1.77 13.76
C GLY A 236 1.42 0.28 13.54
N PHE A 237 0.76 -0.57 14.33
CA PHE A 237 0.85 -2.03 14.12
C PHE A 237 0.42 -2.43 12.70
N GLU A 238 -0.57 -1.73 12.14
CA GLU A 238 -1.03 -1.94 10.77
C GLU A 238 -0.01 -1.47 9.72
N ILE A 239 0.70 -0.37 9.98
CA ILE A 239 1.79 0.11 9.10
C ILE A 239 2.97 -0.87 9.13
N ALA A 240 3.31 -1.40 10.31
CA ALA A 240 4.37 -2.38 10.46
C ALA A 240 4.02 -3.72 9.78
N MET A 241 2.77 -4.19 9.92
CA MET A 241 2.28 -5.35 9.17
C MET A 241 2.32 -5.11 7.66
N MET A 242 1.81 -3.98 7.17
CA MET A 242 1.88 -3.63 5.74
C MET A 242 3.32 -3.61 5.23
N THR A 243 4.27 -3.10 6.02
CA THR A 243 5.70 -3.08 5.65
C THR A 243 6.22 -4.50 5.40
N GLY A 244 5.95 -5.44 6.31
CA GLY A 244 6.31 -6.84 6.11
C GLY A 244 5.56 -7.52 4.96
N ALA A 245 4.30 -7.13 4.74
CA ALA A 245 3.47 -7.60 3.63
C ALA A 245 4.05 -7.18 2.26
N TYR A 246 4.48 -5.92 2.10
CA TYR A 246 5.17 -5.44 0.91
C TYR A 246 6.43 -6.25 0.61
N LEU A 247 7.30 -6.41 1.62
CA LEU A 247 8.56 -7.13 1.47
C LEU A 247 8.34 -8.59 1.08
N LYS A 248 7.37 -9.28 1.72
CA LYS A 248 7.05 -10.66 1.37
C LYS A 248 6.42 -10.79 -0.02
N ALA A 249 5.53 -9.87 -0.40
CA ALA A 249 4.89 -9.92 -1.72
C ALA A 249 5.92 -9.78 -2.85
N ALA A 250 6.90 -8.89 -2.67
CA ALA A 250 8.01 -8.71 -3.61
C ALA A 250 8.94 -9.94 -3.64
N GLU A 251 9.31 -10.49 -2.47
CA GLU A 251 10.09 -11.74 -2.39
C GLU A 251 9.41 -12.91 -3.13
N LEU A 252 8.07 -12.95 -3.13
CA LEU A 252 7.28 -13.97 -3.81
C LEU A 252 6.99 -13.64 -5.29
N GLY A 253 7.51 -12.54 -5.83
CA GLY A 253 7.31 -12.15 -7.22
C GLY A 253 5.86 -11.75 -7.55
N MET A 254 5.10 -11.30 -6.56
CA MET A 254 3.71 -10.85 -6.76
C MET A 254 3.67 -9.44 -7.35
N LEU A 255 2.63 -9.16 -8.14
CA LEU A 255 2.29 -7.78 -8.50
C LEU A 255 1.66 -7.08 -7.30
N ILE A 256 2.23 -5.95 -6.89
CA ILE A 256 1.74 -5.18 -5.75
C ILE A 256 1.05 -3.92 -6.22
N VAL A 257 -0.20 -3.69 -5.81
CA VAL A 257 -0.95 -2.47 -6.10
C VAL A 257 -0.95 -1.55 -4.89
N VAL A 258 -0.21 -0.45 -4.99
CA VAL A 258 -0.01 0.52 -3.91
C VAL A 258 -1.20 1.48 -3.89
N ASP A 259 -1.86 1.61 -2.74
CA ASP A 259 -2.99 2.52 -2.54
C ASP A 259 -2.55 3.98 -2.31
N GLY A 260 -3.11 4.66 -1.31
CA GLY A 260 -2.83 6.08 -1.03
C GLY A 260 -1.71 6.29 -0.03
N PHE A 261 -1.76 7.45 0.63
CA PHE A 261 -0.67 8.00 1.45
C PHE A 261 -0.13 7.05 2.54
N ILE A 262 -1.02 6.42 3.31
CA ILE A 262 -0.59 5.59 4.45
C ILE A 262 0.01 4.26 3.96
N ALA A 263 -0.61 3.61 2.98
CA ALA A 263 -0.06 2.43 2.32
C ALA A 263 1.30 2.75 1.66
N GLY A 264 1.43 3.91 1.03
CA GLY A 264 2.69 4.42 0.49
C GLY A 264 3.75 4.67 1.57
N SER A 265 3.36 5.12 2.77
CA SER A 265 4.30 5.31 3.89
C SER A 265 4.84 3.97 4.43
N ALA A 266 4.03 2.91 4.44
CA ALA A 266 4.51 1.56 4.76
C ALA A 266 5.46 1.04 3.67
N LEU A 267 5.14 1.27 2.39
CA LEU A 267 6.05 0.96 1.28
C LEU A 267 7.36 1.76 1.39
N LEU A 268 7.33 3.01 1.85
CA LEU A 268 8.53 3.81 2.07
C LEU A 268 9.46 3.14 3.10
N VAL A 269 8.92 2.64 4.21
CA VAL A 269 9.71 1.88 5.18
C VAL A 269 10.30 0.63 4.53
N ALA A 270 9.49 -0.13 3.77
CA ALA A 270 9.95 -1.32 3.06
C ALA A 270 11.08 -1.00 2.07
N ALA A 271 10.93 0.06 1.26
CA ALA A 271 11.91 0.47 0.25
C ALA A 271 13.20 1.03 0.85
N LYS A 272 13.17 1.58 2.07
CA LYS A 272 14.38 1.94 2.82
C LYS A 272 15.14 0.72 3.34
N CYS A 273 14.45 -0.39 3.60
CA CYS A 273 15.08 -1.66 3.97
C CYS A 273 15.58 -2.42 2.73
N HIS A 274 14.76 -2.51 1.68
CA HIS A 274 15.01 -3.23 0.44
C HIS A 274 14.46 -2.43 -0.74
N PRO A 275 15.29 -1.62 -1.43
CA PRO A 275 14.85 -0.78 -2.55
C PRO A 275 14.19 -1.56 -3.69
N GLU A 276 14.58 -2.82 -3.88
CA GLU A 276 14.10 -3.73 -4.93
C GLU A 276 12.58 -4.00 -4.82
N VAL A 277 11.97 -3.78 -3.64
CA VAL A 277 10.51 -3.90 -3.45
C VAL A 277 9.72 -3.02 -4.43
N LEU A 278 10.29 -1.88 -4.83
CA LEU A 278 9.63 -0.94 -5.73
C LEU A 278 9.42 -1.52 -7.11
N ASP A 279 10.26 -2.44 -7.57
CA ASP A 279 10.16 -3.02 -8.91
C ASP A 279 8.85 -3.82 -9.08
N TYR A 280 8.36 -4.40 -7.99
CA TYR A 280 7.12 -5.18 -7.92
C TYR A 280 5.85 -4.33 -7.77
N CYS A 281 5.99 -3.01 -7.61
CA CYS A 281 4.88 -2.11 -7.31
C CYS A 281 4.28 -1.45 -8.56
N VAL A 282 2.96 -1.30 -8.55
CA VAL A 282 2.17 -0.43 -9.43
C VAL A 282 1.39 0.54 -8.55
N PHE A 283 1.56 1.84 -8.80
CA PHE A 283 0.93 2.88 -8.01
C PHE A 283 -0.47 3.17 -8.55
N SER A 284 -1.49 3.01 -7.69
CA SER A 284 -2.89 3.04 -8.13
C SER A 284 -3.37 4.44 -8.49
N HIS A 285 -3.26 5.40 -7.59
CA HIS A 285 -3.82 6.74 -7.75
C HIS A 285 -2.98 7.83 -7.08
N VAL A 286 -3.18 9.08 -7.49
CA VAL A 286 -2.72 10.24 -6.75
C VAL A 286 -3.77 10.60 -5.72
N SER A 287 -3.52 10.23 -4.46
CA SER A 287 -4.35 10.70 -3.34
C SER A 287 -4.30 12.22 -3.15
N ASP A 288 -5.44 12.80 -2.75
CA ASP A 288 -5.60 14.21 -2.35
C ASP A 288 -5.06 14.51 -0.93
N GLU A 289 -4.34 13.57 -0.32
CA GLU A 289 -3.50 13.84 0.85
C GLU A 289 -2.27 14.66 0.44
N GLN A 290 -2.02 15.75 1.17
CA GLN A 290 -0.99 16.74 0.85
C GLN A 290 0.40 16.13 0.59
N GLY A 291 0.81 15.16 1.39
CA GLY A 291 2.12 14.52 1.28
C GLY A 291 2.24 13.51 0.14
N HIS A 292 1.14 13.05 -0.46
CA HIS A 292 1.19 11.87 -1.32
C HIS A 292 1.87 12.12 -2.66
N ARG A 293 1.66 13.29 -3.29
CA ARG A 293 2.34 13.63 -4.55
C ARG A 293 3.86 13.69 -4.36
N ALA A 294 4.32 14.35 -3.30
CA ALA A 294 5.75 14.40 -2.97
C ALA A 294 6.33 13.02 -2.61
N LEU A 295 5.51 12.11 -2.06
CA LEU A 295 5.91 10.73 -1.82
C LEU A 295 6.03 9.93 -3.12
N LEU A 296 5.11 10.10 -4.07
CA LEU A 296 5.22 9.51 -5.42
C LEU A 296 6.47 10.03 -6.14
N ASP A 297 6.75 11.33 -6.05
CA ASP A 297 7.96 11.94 -6.62
C ASP A 297 9.23 11.34 -5.98
N HIS A 298 9.23 11.10 -4.65
CA HIS A 298 10.34 10.43 -3.96
C HIS A 298 10.60 9.01 -4.50
N PHE A 299 9.54 8.28 -4.86
CA PHE A 299 9.67 6.96 -5.47
C PHE A 299 10.03 7.01 -6.97
N GLY A 300 9.99 8.18 -7.61
CA GLY A 300 10.04 8.29 -9.08
C GLY A 300 8.85 7.61 -9.76
N ALA A 301 7.71 7.55 -9.05
CA ALA A 301 6.55 6.78 -9.45
C ALA A 301 5.49 7.64 -10.16
N GLN A 302 4.77 7.01 -11.10
CA GLN A 302 3.58 7.60 -11.71
C GLN A 302 2.37 6.73 -11.41
N ALA A 303 1.37 7.30 -10.75
CA ALA A 303 0.13 6.59 -10.44
C ALA A 303 -0.79 6.44 -11.66
N LEU A 304 -1.65 5.41 -11.69
CA LEU A 304 -2.55 5.15 -12.83
C LEU A 304 -3.73 6.11 -12.91
N LEU A 305 -4.22 6.59 -11.77
CA LEU A 305 -5.40 7.42 -11.64
C LEU A 305 -5.09 8.76 -10.94
N ASP A 306 -5.83 9.81 -11.27
CA ASP A 306 -5.88 11.07 -10.50
C ASP A 306 -7.36 11.46 -10.40
N LEU A 307 -7.98 11.13 -9.26
CA LEU A 307 -9.43 11.19 -9.03
C LEU A 307 -9.78 11.91 -7.71
N GLU A 308 -8.82 12.66 -7.16
CA GLU A 308 -8.99 13.40 -5.89
C GLU A 308 -9.40 12.51 -4.70
N LEU A 309 -8.99 11.23 -4.71
CA LEU A 309 -9.33 10.26 -3.67
C LEU A 309 -8.50 10.48 -2.40
N ARG A 310 -9.13 10.35 -1.23
CA ARG A 310 -8.43 10.41 0.07
C ARG A 310 -9.10 9.56 1.14
N LEU A 311 -9.77 8.49 0.72
CA LEU A 311 -10.44 7.57 1.62
C LEU A 311 -9.45 6.60 2.30
N GLY A 312 -8.49 6.07 1.53
CA GLY A 312 -7.63 4.97 1.97
C GLY A 312 -8.32 3.62 1.78
N GLU A 313 -8.17 2.73 2.76
CA GLU A 313 -8.81 1.39 2.79
C GLU A 313 -8.39 0.44 1.64
N GLY A 314 -7.45 0.81 0.77
CA GLY A 314 -7.15 0.05 -0.45
C GLY A 314 -8.10 0.35 -1.62
N SER A 315 -8.96 1.37 -1.48
CA SER A 315 -10.00 1.70 -2.46
C SER A 315 -9.45 2.13 -3.81
N GLY A 316 -8.36 2.91 -3.83
CA GLY A 316 -7.68 3.30 -5.06
C GLY A 316 -7.01 2.10 -5.75
N ALA A 317 -6.39 1.21 -4.97
CA ALA A 317 -5.86 -0.05 -5.49
C ALA A 317 -6.94 -0.91 -6.17
N ALA A 318 -8.11 -1.04 -5.54
CA ALA A 318 -9.24 -1.76 -6.11
C ALA A 318 -9.83 -1.08 -7.36
N LEU A 319 -9.85 0.27 -7.41
CA LEU A 319 -10.30 1.05 -8.58
C LEU A 319 -9.32 0.98 -9.76
N ALA A 320 -8.02 0.85 -9.50
CA ALA A 320 -7.00 0.74 -10.54
C ALA A 320 -6.94 -0.68 -11.17
N TYR A 321 -7.47 -1.69 -10.49
CA TYR A 321 -7.40 -3.09 -10.93
C TYR A 321 -7.93 -3.34 -12.36
N PRO A 322 -9.07 -2.77 -12.81
CA PRO A 322 -9.53 -2.94 -14.18
C PRO A 322 -8.53 -2.47 -15.24
N LEU A 323 -7.72 -1.44 -14.96
CA LEU A 323 -6.64 -1.00 -15.87
C LEU A 323 -5.51 -2.02 -15.92
N ILE A 324 -5.15 -2.60 -14.77
CA ILE A 324 -4.15 -3.65 -14.65
C ILE A 324 -4.59 -4.90 -15.42
N ALA A 325 -5.84 -5.33 -15.23
CA ALA A 325 -6.42 -6.45 -15.96
C ALA A 325 -6.47 -6.17 -17.47
N SER A 326 -6.82 -4.95 -17.88
CA SER A 326 -6.82 -4.54 -19.29
C SER A 326 -5.43 -4.57 -19.90
N ALA A 327 -4.37 -4.23 -19.17
CA ALA A 327 -2.99 -4.32 -19.67
C ALA A 327 -2.58 -5.77 -19.96
N VAL A 328 -2.94 -6.70 -19.07
CA VAL A 328 -2.68 -8.13 -19.25
C VAL A 328 -3.51 -8.69 -20.40
N ALA A 329 -4.80 -8.36 -20.49
CA ALA A 329 -5.68 -8.78 -21.58
C ALA A 329 -5.18 -8.23 -22.93
N MET A 330 -4.77 -6.96 -22.98
CA MET A 330 -4.19 -6.35 -24.19
C MET A 330 -2.98 -7.17 -24.70
N LEU A 331 -2.06 -7.54 -23.81
CA LEU A 331 -0.87 -8.31 -24.20
C LEU A 331 -1.20 -9.75 -24.64
N ASN A 332 -2.20 -10.38 -24.04
CA ASN A 332 -2.52 -11.78 -24.27
C ASN A 332 -3.54 -12.01 -25.39
N GLU A 333 -4.52 -11.11 -25.54
CA GLU A 333 -5.74 -11.36 -26.31
C GLU A 333 -5.84 -10.51 -27.58
N MET A 334 -5.18 -9.34 -27.66
CA MET A 334 -5.14 -8.60 -28.92
C MET A 334 -4.40 -9.43 -29.97
N ALA A 335 -4.98 -9.52 -31.16
CA ALA A 335 -4.30 -10.10 -32.32
C ALA A 335 -3.08 -9.25 -32.70
N SER A 336 -2.05 -9.92 -33.18
CA SER A 336 -0.96 -9.29 -33.91
C SER A 336 -1.37 -8.89 -35.33
N PHE A 337 -0.62 -7.98 -35.96
CA PHE A 337 -0.85 -7.60 -37.36
C PHE A 337 -0.90 -8.82 -38.28
N ALA A 338 0.01 -9.78 -38.08
CA ALA A 338 0.07 -11.03 -38.83
C ALA A 338 -1.17 -11.91 -38.63
N GLU A 339 -1.64 -12.08 -37.40
CA GLU A 339 -2.84 -12.88 -37.10
C GLU A 339 -4.12 -12.26 -37.67
N ALA A 340 -4.20 -10.92 -37.67
CA ALA A 340 -5.36 -10.19 -38.18
C ALA A 340 -5.34 -9.96 -39.69
N GLY A 341 -4.22 -10.22 -40.36
CA GLY A 341 -4.05 -9.92 -41.79
C GLY A 341 -4.10 -8.41 -42.09
N VAL A 342 -3.62 -7.59 -41.16
CA VAL A 342 -3.56 -6.13 -41.30
C VAL A 342 -2.14 -5.73 -41.67
N ASP A 343 -1.97 -4.88 -42.68
CA ASP A 343 -0.65 -4.36 -43.04
C ASP A 343 -0.06 -3.54 -41.88
N ALA A 344 1.18 -3.84 -41.51
CA ALA A 344 1.88 -3.17 -40.41
C ALA A 344 2.31 -1.71 -40.74
N GLY A 345 2.14 -1.29 -42.01
CA GLY A 345 2.62 -0.01 -42.54
C GLY A 345 4.05 -0.05 -43.03
#